data_AF-T0XZI5-F1
#
_entry.id   AF-T0XZI5-F1
#
_cell.length_a   1.000
_cell.length_b   1.000
_cell.length_c   1.000
_cell.angle_alpha   90.00
_cell.angle_beta   90.00
_cell.angle_gamma   90.00
#
_symmetry.space_group_name_H-M   'P 1'
#
loop_
_entity.id
_entity.type
_entity.pdbx_description
1 polymer ?
#
loop_
_entity_poly.entity_id
_entity_poly.type
_entity_poly.pdbx_seq_one_letter_code
_entity_poly.pdbx_strand_id
1 'polypeptide(L)'
;MGQNREIRHSISISPAIKELEALFRERMEPGSSKPPELPGLVLAPDPELVAIVEAAFRGDLTPGKKEKPQTPRPPGRATLDPDSLQTEEIRSLGPELAGVDAWNQLGVSEVLAREGFTPKEQSLACALVVGRLVSPGSERATHRWMTDRTALGEILGTPEHLAVGKDALYRISDRLLEKKEAIEAALVKNTRTPSDSLVL
;
A
#
# COMPACT_ATOMS: atom_id res chain seq x y z
N MET A 1 -8.71 -29.67 -41.27
CA MET A 1 -7.29 -29.30 -41.05
C MET A 1 -7.20 -27.79 -40.89
N GLY A 2 -6.94 -27.31 -39.69
CA GLY A 2 -6.72 -25.89 -39.43
C GLY A 2 -5.32 -25.45 -39.84
N GLN A 3 -5.15 -24.15 -40.09
CA GLN A 3 -3.92 -23.45 -39.77
C GLN A 3 -4.23 -22.02 -39.28
N ASN A 4 -3.65 -21.77 -38.12
CA ASN A 4 -3.55 -20.55 -37.34
C ASN A 4 -2.55 -19.58 -37.98
N ARG A 5 -2.80 -18.27 -38.07
CA ARG A 5 -1.75 -17.25 -38.29
C ARG A 5 -2.05 -15.93 -37.58
N GLU A 6 -1.41 -15.80 -36.42
CA GLU A 6 -0.73 -14.63 -35.85
C GLU A 6 -1.26 -13.22 -36.19
N ILE A 7 -1.89 -12.59 -35.20
CA ILE A 7 -2.05 -11.14 -35.14
C ILE A 7 -0.80 -10.58 -34.44
N ARG A 8 0.19 -10.13 -35.21
CA ARG A 8 1.29 -9.29 -34.71
C ARG A 8 0.91 -7.83 -34.91
N HIS A 9 0.41 -7.16 -33.88
CA HIS A 9 0.32 -5.69 -33.88
C HIS A 9 1.71 -5.13 -33.63
N SER A 10 2.36 -4.65 -34.71
CA SER A 10 3.55 -3.83 -34.63
C SER A 10 3.18 -2.47 -34.02
N ILE A 11 3.70 -2.18 -32.82
CA ILE A 11 3.63 -0.84 -32.22
C ILE A 11 4.56 0.06 -33.06
N SER A 12 3.97 0.94 -33.86
CA SER A 12 4.71 1.98 -34.58
C SER A 12 5.16 3.04 -33.58
N ILE A 13 6.42 2.96 -33.16
CA ILE A 13 7.04 3.93 -32.25
C ILE A 13 7.27 5.23 -33.04
N SER A 14 6.59 6.31 -32.64
CA SER A 14 6.71 7.63 -33.27
C SER A 14 8.17 8.14 -33.23
N PRO A 15 8.63 8.89 -34.26
CA PRO A 15 10.02 9.33 -34.39
C PRO A 15 10.54 10.14 -33.20
N ALA A 16 9.67 10.91 -32.53
CA ALA A 16 10.00 11.67 -31.32
C ALA A 16 10.46 10.80 -30.13
N ILE A 17 9.97 9.56 -30.03
CA ILE A 17 10.35 8.65 -28.93
C ILE A 17 11.74 8.05 -29.19
N LYS A 18 12.10 7.80 -30.46
CA LYS A 18 13.45 7.35 -30.83
C LYS A 18 14.50 8.44 -30.60
N GLU A 19 14.16 9.71 -30.85
CA GLU A 19 15.03 10.84 -30.53
C GLU A 19 15.23 10.98 -29.01
N LEU A 20 14.18 10.77 -28.23
CA LEU A 20 14.26 10.80 -26.77
C LEU A 20 15.11 9.65 -26.22
N GLU A 21 14.98 8.43 -26.75
CA GLU A 21 15.81 7.29 -26.38
C GLU A 21 17.28 7.48 -26.76
N ALA A 22 17.57 8.15 -27.89
CA ALA A 22 18.94 8.47 -28.30
C ALA A 22 19.59 9.48 -27.34
N LEU A 23 18.88 10.55 -26.99
CA LEU A 23 19.33 11.56 -26.03
C LEU A 23 19.49 10.99 -24.61
N PHE A 24 18.60 10.08 -24.21
CA PHE A 24 18.67 9.42 -22.90
C PHE A 24 19.81 8.39 -22.84
N ARG A 25 20.13 7.74 -23.97
CA ARG A 25 21.27 6.83 -24.06
C ARG A 25 22.60 7.58 -24.00
N GLU A 26 22.68 8.76 -24.61
CA GLU A 26 23.84 9.66 -24.52
C GLU A 26 24.04 10.21 -23.10
N ARG A 27 22.95 10.42 -22.34
CA ARG A 27 22.94 10.85 -20.93
C ARG A 27 23.54 9.82 -19.95
N MET A 28 23.46 8.52 -20.27
CA MET A 28 23.88 7.42 -19.39
C MET A 28 25.37 7.05 -19.50
N GLU A 29 26.13 7.71 -20.39
CA GLU A 29 27.59 7.61 -20.43
C GLU A 29 28.20 8.51 -19.33
N PRO A 30 28.97 7.96 -18.38
CA PRO A 30 29.47 8.70 -17.23
C PRO A 30 30.69 9.54 -17.64
N GLY A 31 30.48 10.76 -18.15
CA GLY A 31 31.63 11.63 -18.48
C GLY A 31 31.42 13.03 -19.03
N SER A 32 30.20 13.52 -19.31
CA SER A 32 30.04 14.86 -19.89
C SER A 32 29.79 15.94 -18.82
N SER A 33 30.83 16.72 -18.53
CA SER A 33 30.86 17.80 -17.52
C SER A 33 30.51 19.18 -18.08
N LYS A 34 29.59 19.28 -19.04
CA LYS A 34 29.12 20.59 -19.54
C LYS A 34 27.61 20.60 -19.71
N PRO A 35 26.87 21.44 -18.95
CA PRO A 35 25.43 21.59 -19.18
C PRO A 35 25.20 22.30 -20.52
N PRO A 36 24.41 21.74 -21.46
CA PRO A 36 24.10 22.42 -22.71
C PRO A 36 22.96 23.42 -22.52
N GLU A 37 23.18 24.62 -23.03
CA GLU A 37 22.19 25.71 -23.11
C GLU A 37 21.04 25.28 -24.05
N LEU A 38 19.85 25.09 -23.48
CA LEU A 38 18.62 24.92 -24.25
C LEU A 38 18.25 26.28 -24.87
N PRO A 39 18.00 26.38 -26.17
CA PRO A 39 17.58 27.63 -26.78
C PRO A 39 16.23 28.06 -26.17
N GLY A 40 16.28 29.16 -25.41
CA GLY A 40 15.11 29.76 -24.74
C GLY A 40 15.01 29.49 -23.23
N LEU A 41 15.89 28.68 -22.63
CA LEU A 41 15.89 28.43 -21.19
C LEU A 41 17.26 28.79 -20.60
N VAL A 42 17.47 30.07 -20.32
CA VAL A 42 18.60 30.53 -19.50
C VAL A 42 18.32 30.08 -18.07
N LEU A 43 18.79 28.89 -17.68
CA LEU A 43 18.96 28.54 -16.27
C LEU A 43 20.24 29.22 -15.77
N ALA A 44 20.17 30.54 -15.59
CA ALA A 44 20.96 31.11 -14.51
C ALA A 44 20.43 30.46 -13.23
N PRO A 45 21.29 29.87 -12.37
CA PRO A 45 20.82 29.34 -11.11
C PRO A 45 20.23 30.51 -10.32
N ASP A 46 18.92 30.52 -10.19
CA ASP A 46 18.21 31.50 -9.38
C ASP A 46 18.81 31.41 -7.96
N PRO A 47 19.38 32.51 -7.43
CA PRO A 47 19.99 32.49 -6.11
C PRO A 47 19.01 32.05 -5.02
N GLU A 48 17.70 32.23 -5.21
CA GLU A 48 16.68 31.72 -4.29
C GLU A 48 16.58 30.19 -4.35
N LEU A 49 16.60 29.58 -5.54
CA LEU A 49 16.52 28.12 -5.69
C LEU A 49 17.78 27.43 -5.13
N VAL A 50 18.96 28.02 -5.34
CA VAL A 50 20.21 27.49 -4.77
C VAL A 50 20.17 27.56 -3.24
N ALA A 51 19.69 28.67 -2.67
CA ALA A 51 19.56 28.81 -1.22
C ALA A 51 18.59 27.77 -0.62
N ILE A 52 17.48 27.47 -1.30
CA ILE A 52 16.51 26.46 -0.87
C ILE A 52 17.13 25.06 -0.88
N VAL A 53 17.89 24.71 -1.94
CA VAL A 53 18.56 23.40 -2.04
C VAL A 53 19.68 23.26 -1.00
N GLU A 54 20.46 24.31 -0.74
CA GLU A 54 21.49 24.28 0.31
C GLU A 54 20.89 24.21 1.72
N ALA A 55 19.76 24.89 1.96
CA ALA A 55 19.01 24.74 3.21
C ALA A 55 18.48 23.30 3.35
N ALA A 56 18.07 22.66 2.25
CA ALA A 56 17.68 21.26 2.23
C ALA A 56 18.81 20.30 2.60
N PHE A 57 20.00 20.51 2.05
CA PHE A 57 21.17 19.69 2.38
C PHE A 57 21.66 19.89 3.82
N ARG A 58 21.42 21.07 4.42
CA ARG A 58 21.73 21.35 5.84
C ARG A 58 20.69 20.78 6.82
N GLY A 59 19.55 20.27 6.32
CA GLY A 59 18.48 19.75 7.17
C GLY A 59 17.50 20.81 7.69
N ASP A 60 17.58 22.03 7.18
CA ASP A 60 16.78 23.19 7.63
C ASP A 60 15.48 23.37 6.82
N LEU A 61 14.85 22.27 6.36
CA LEU A 61 13.56 22.34 5.67
C LEU A 61 12.40 22.45 6.64
N THR A 62 12.20 23.63 7.23
CA THR A 62 10.84 24.13 7.50
C THR A 62 10.79 25.67 7.60
N PRO A 63 10.72 26.43 6.49
CA PRO A 63 10.09 27.74 6.55
C PRO A 63 8.57 27.50 6.59
N GLY A 64 7.99 27.40 7.78
CA GLY A 64 6.52 27.41 7.95
C GLY A 64 5.89 26.27 8.73
N LYS A 65 6.64 25.32 9.29
CA LYS A 65 6.09 24.51 10.39
C LYS A 65 6.10 25.39 11.63
N LYS A 66 5.01 26.12 11.86
CA LYS A 66 4.69 26.58 13.21
C LYS A 66 4.72 25.32 14.07
N GLU A 67 5.79 25.12 14.83
CA GLU A 67 5.72 24.27 16.01
C GLU A 67 4.48 24.78 16.75
N LYS A 68 3.41 23.98 16.76
CA LYS A 68 2.32 24.23 17.69
C LYS A 68 3.00 24.41 19.03
N PRO A 69 2.77 25.51 19.76
CA PRO A 69 3.35 25.67 21.09
C PRO A 69 3.10 24.36 21.81
N GLN A 70 4.16 23.65 22.17
CA GLN A 70 4.01 22.45 22.98
C GLN A 70 3.42 22.97 24.27
N THR A 71 2.11 22.82 24.43
CA THR A 71 1.43 23.22 25.66
C THR A 71 2.20 22.53 26.78
N PRO A 72 2.72 23.26 27.78
CA PRO A 72 3.50 22.65 28.84
C PRO A 72 2.70 21.48 29.37
N ARG A 73 3.23 20.25 29.23
CA ARG A 73 2.56 19.05 29.73
C ARG A 73 2.35 19.31 31.22
N PRO A 74 1.11 19.49 31.70
CA PRO A 74 0.89 19.92 33.07
C PRO A 74 1.56 18.91 34.00
N PRO A 75 2.44 19.35 34.92
CA PRO A 75 3.08 18.44 35.85
C PRO A 75 2.01 17.82 36.75
N GLY A 76 1.84 16.50 36.66
CA GLY A 76 0.83 15.77 37.43
C GLY A 76 0.37 14.47 36.78
N ARG A 77 -0.39 13.68 37.53
CA ARG A 77 -1.10 12.50 37.02
C ARG A 77 -2.46 12.97 36.53
N ALA A 78 -2.84 12.62 35.29
CA ALA A 78 -4.20 12.85 34.83
C ALA A 78 -5.15 11.95 35.63
N THR A 79 -6.08 12.57 36.36
CA THR A 79 -7.17 11.88 37.03
C THR A 79 -8.36 11.90 36.08
N LEU A 80 -8.79 10.73 35.62
CA LEU A 80 -9.99 10.57 34.80
C LEU A 80 -11.13 10.12 35.71
N ASP A 81 -12.29 10.75 35.56
CA ASP A 81 -13.52 10.30 36.22
C ASP A 81 -14.15 9.17 35.37
N PRO A 82 -14.27 7.94 35.90
CA PRO A 82 -14.87 6.84 35.15
C PRO A 82 -16.32 7.13 34.72
N ASP A 83 -17.07 7.93 35.48
CA ASP A 83 -18.46 8.27 35.14
C ASP A 83 -18.55 9.28 33.98
N SER A 84 -17.43 9.92 33.62
CA SER A 84 -17.32 10.84 32.48
C SER A 84 -16.93 10.14 31.16
N LEU A 85 -16.59 8.85 31.20
CA LEU A 85 -16.13 8.12 30.02
C LEU A 85 -17.31 7.77 29.10
N GLN A 86 -17.26 8.30 27.88
CA GLN A 86 -18.15 7.92 26.79
C GLN A 86 -17.39 7.05 25.80
N THR A 87 -18.03 5.97 25.35
CA THR A 87 -17.46 5.06 24.36
C THR A 87 -18.41 5.00 23.17
N GLU A 88 -17.86 5.19 21.99
CA GLU A 88 -18.58 5.02 20.73
C GLU A 88 -17.86 3.93 19.92
N GLU A 89 -18.61 3.18 19.09
CA GLU A 89 -18.04 2.17 18.19
C GLU A 89 -17.21 1.07 18.90
N ILE A 90 -17.83 0.37 19.86
CA ILE A 90 -17.19 -0.77 20.53
C ILE A 90 -17.07 -1.94 19.56
N ARG A 91 -15.84 -2.20 19.10
CA ARG A 91 -15.54 -3.28 18.13
C ARG A 91 -14.46 -4.24 18.66
N SER A 92 -14.48 -5.48 18.15
CA SER A 92 -13.48 -6.50 18.48
C SER A 92 -12.16 -6.27 17.75
N LEU A 93 -11.05 -6.57 18.45
CA LEU A 93 -9.68 -6.40 17.96
C LEU A 93 -8.82 -7.66 18.14
N GLY A 94 -9.03 -8.42 19.22
CA GLY A 94 -8.09 -9.44 19.69
C GLY A 94 -7.82 -10.56 18.67
N PRO A 95 -8.81 -11.40 18.34
CA PRO A 95 -8.63 -12.46 17.35
C PRO A 95 -8.24 -11.95 15.95
N GLU A 96 -8.71 -10.75 15.59
CA GLU A 96 -8.40 -10.12 14.31
C GLU A 96 -6.94 -9.73 14.19
N LEU A 97 -6.33 -9.24 15.27
CA LEU A 97 -4.91 -8.93 15.31
C LEU A 97 -4.07 -10.19 15.04
N ALA A 98 -4.42 -11.32 15.67
CA ALA A 98 -3.74 -12.59 15.42
C ALA A 98 -3.93 -13.07 13.97
N GLY A 99 -5.12 -12.88 13.40
CA GLY A 99 -5.39 -13.20 12.00
C GLY A 99 -4.58 -12.35 11.01
N VAL A 100 -4.47 -11.04 11.26
CA VAL A 100 -3.67 -10.12 10.43
C VAL A 100 -2.18 -10.38 10.60
N ASP A 101 -1.72 -10.70 11.81
CA ASP A 101 -0.33 -11.08 12.04
C ASP A 101 0.04 -12.33 11.24
N ALA A 102 -0.79 -13.39 11.30
CA ALA A 102 -0.59 -14.59 10.48
C ALA A 102 -0.62 -14.29 8.97
N TRP A 103 -1.51 -13.41 8.53
CA TRP A 103 -1.58 -12.94 7.15
C TRP A 103 -0.28 -12.27 6.69
N ASN A 104 0.29 -11.42 7.54
CA ASN A 104 1.56 -10.72 7.28
C ASN A 104 2.74 -11.68 7.29
N GLN A 105 2.82 -12.59 8.27
CA GLN A 105 3.88 -13.60 8.34
C GLN A 105 3.91 -14.50 7.10
N LEU A 106 2.75 -14.81 6.54
CA LEU A 106 2.63 -15.61 5.31
C LEU A 106 2.89 -14.80 4.03
N GLY A 107 3.03 -13.47 4.12
CA GLY A 107 3.24 -12.59 2.97
C GLY A 107 2.10 -12.68 1.94
N VAL A 108 0.86 -12.82 2.43
CA VAL A 108 -0.30 -13.06 1.54
C VAL A 108 -0.57 -11.84 0.65
N SER A 109 -0.41 -10.62 1.18
CA SER A 109 -0.58 -9.38 0.42
C SER A 109 0.35 -9.33 -0.80
N GLU A 110 1.62 -9.71 -0.64
CA GLU A 110 2.62 -9.73 -1.71
C GLU A 110 2.30 -10.80 -2.76
N VAL A 111 1.80 -11.95 -2.33
CA VAL A 111 1.33 -13.01 -3.25
C VAL A 111 0.16 -12.49 -4.07
N LEU A 112 -0.85 -11.90 -3.42
CA LEU A 112 -2.01 -11.35 -4.12
C LEU A 112 -1.64 -10.20 -5.04
N ALA A 113 -0.70 -9.33 -4.66
CA ALA A 113 -0.21 -8.26 -5.52
C ALA A 113 0.40 -8.80 -6.83
N ARG A 114 1.17 -9.90 -6.76
CA ARG A 114 1.75 -10.57 -7.95
C ARG A 114 0.68 -11.18 -8.86
N GLU A 115 -0.43 -11.63 -8.28
CA GLU A 115 -1.61 -12.11 -9.01
C GLU A 115 -2.55 -10.97 -9.48
N GLY A 116 -2.12 -9.71 -9.30
CA GLY A 116 -2.77 -8.50 -9.83
C GLY A 116 -3.88 -7.93 -8.94
N PHE A 117 -3.98 -8.33 -7.67
CA PHE A 117 -4.95 -7.75 -6.73
C PHE A 117 -4.53 -6.33 -6.34
N THR A 118 -5.46 -5.39 -6.40
CA THR A 118 -5.26 -4.02 -5.93
C THR A 118 -5.20 -3.96 -4.40
N PRO A 119 -4.67 -2.88 -3.79
CA PRO A 119 -4.61 -2.76 -2.33
C PRO A 119 -5.97 -2.90 -1.63
N LYS A 120 -7.03 -2.37 -2.25
CA LYS A 120 -8.40 -2.53 -1.77
C LYS A 120 -8.85 -3.99 -1.79
N GLU A 121 -8.55 -4.70 -2.86
CA GLU A 121 -8.92 -6.11 -3.00
C GLU A 121 -8.12 -7.02 -2.07
N GLN A 122 -6.85 -6.69 -1.80
CA GLN A 122 -6.04 -7.34 -0.79
C GLN A 122 -6.63 -7.14 0.61
N SER A 123 -7.08 -5.92 0.94
CA SER A 123 -7.73 -5.61 2.21
C SER A 123 -9.04 -6.40 2.38
N LEU A 124 -9.85 -6.49 1.32
CA LEU A 124 -11.09 -7.28 1.32
C LEU A 124 -10.81 -8.79 1.39
N ALA A 125 -9.77 -9.28 0.73
CA ALA A 125 -9.34 -10.67 0.82
C ALA A 125 -8.89 -11.02 2.24
N CYS A 126 -8.12 -10.13 2.89
CA CYS A 126 -7.75 -10.26 4.29
C CYS A 126 -9.00 -10.30 5.18
N ALA A 127 -9.96 -9.40 4.96
CA ALA A 127 -11.22 -9.39 5.71
C ALA A 127 -12.04 -10.67 5.52
N LEU A 128 -12.07 -11.24 4.32
CA LEU A 128 -12.70 -12.53 4.07
C LEU A 128 -12.00 -13.64 4.85
N VAL A 129 -10.69 -13.78 4.70
CA VAL A 129 -9.94 -14.87 5.34
C VAL A 129 -9.98 -14.76 6.86
N VAL A 130 -9.65 -13.60 7.41
CA VAL A 130 -9.69 -13.35 8.87
C VAL A 130 -11.12 -13.49 9.39
N GLY A 131 -12.12 -13.00 8.66
CA GLY A 131 -13.52 -13.17 9.02
C GLY A 131 -13.94 -14.64 9.11
N ARG A 132 -13.44 -15.50 8.21
CA ARG A 132 -13.69 -16.96 8.28
C ARG A 132 -12.98 -17.64 9.44
N LEU A 133 -11.84 -17.10 9.89
CA LEU A 133 -11.09 -17.61 11.03
C LEU A 133 -11.72 -17.18 12.37
N VAL A 134 -12.15 -15.92 12.48
CA VAL A 134 -12.61 -15.30 13.73
C VAL A 134 -14.12 -15.46 13.94
N SER A 135 -14.92 -15.28 12.90
CA SER A 135 -16.38 -15.29 12.96
C SER A 135 -16.97 -16.10 11.79
N PRO A 136 -16.81 -17.44 11.81
CA PRO A 136 -17.24 -18.29 10.71
C PRO A 136 -18.76 -18.16 10.49
N GLY A 137 -19.16 -17.99 9.22
CA GLY A 137 -20.55 -17.80 8.86
C GLY A 137 -20.75 -17.67 7.35
N SER A 138 -21.96 -17.29 6.93
CA SER A 138 -22.21 -16.94 5.52
C SER A 138 -21.42 -15.69 5.11
N GLU A 139 -21.24 -15.47 3.81
CA GLU A 139 -20.55 -14.25 3.35
C GLU A 139 -21.28 -12.97 3.74
N ARG A 140 -22.61 -13.02 3.80
CA ARG A 140 -23.45 -11.96 4.37
C ARG A 140 -23.20 -11.74 5.87
N ALA A 141 -22.87 -12.79 6.61
CA ALA A 141 -22.48 -12.68 8.01
C ALA A 141 -21.09 -12.04 8.13
N THR A 142 -20.14 -12.41 7.27
CA THR A 142 -18.82 -11.77 7.18
C THR A 142 -18.95 -10.27 6.86
N HIS A 143 -19.83 -9.89 5.93
CA HIS A 143 -20.12 -8.49 5.62
C HIS A 143 -20.58 -7.69 6.86
N ARG A 144 -21.54 -8.24 7.61
CA ARG A 144 -22.04 -7.61 8.85
C ARG A 144 -20.97 -7.56 9.93
N TRP A 145 -20.19 -8.63 10.07
CA TRP A 145 -19.08 -8.67 11.01
C TRP A 145 -18.05 -7.58 10.71
N MET A 146 -17.67 -7.44 9.44
CA MET A 146 -16.74 -6.42 8.95
C MET A 146 -17.24 -4.98 9.16
N THR A 147 -18.54 -4.76 9.01
CA THR A 147 -19.13 -3.41 9.09
C THR A 147 -19.39 -2.97 10.53
N ASP A 148 -19.92 -3.88 11.35
CA ASP A 148 -20.54 -3.49 12.63
C ASP A 148 -19.79 -4.01 13.86
N ARG A 149 -18.91 -5.00 13.72
CA ARG A 149 -18.38 -5.74 14.87
C ARG A 149 -16.89 -5.66 15.07
N THR A 150 -16.11 -5.47 14.01
CA THR A 150 -14.65 -5.61 14.05
C THR A 150 -13.93 -4.30 13.79
N ALA A 151 -12.78 -4.12 14.43
CA ALA A 151 -11.83 -3.04 14.18
C ALA A 151 -10.80 -3.41 13.09
N LEU A 152 -11.11 -4.42 12.25
CA LEU A 152 -10.18 -4.91 11.23
C LEU A 152 -9.75 -3.82 10.24
N GLY A 153 -10.65 -2.90 9.88
CA GLY A 153 -10.32 -1.79 8.99
C GLY A 153 -9.24 -0.88 9.57
N GLU A 154 -9.32 -0.62 10.87
CA GLU A 154 -8.34 0.15 11.63
C GLU A 154 -7.02 -0.60 11.77
N ILE A 155 -7.05 -1.92 12.01
CA ILE A 155 -5.83 -2.76 12.05
C ILE A 155 -5.09 -2.69 10.71
N LEU A 156 -5.83 -2.76 9.60
CA LEU A 156 -5.25 -2.70 8.24
C LEU A 156 -4.80 -1.29 7.86
N GLY A 157 -5.15 -0.26 8.64
CA GLY A 157 -4.86 1.14 8.33
C GLY A 157 -5.64 1.68 7.13
N THR A 158 -6.66 0.95 6.65
CA THR A 158 -7.47 1.30 5.48
C THR A 158 -8.95 0.97 5.70
N PRO A 159 -9.62 1.60 6.69
CA PRO A 159 -11.03 1.33 6.98
C PRO A 159 -11.95 1.58 5.76
N GLU A 160 -11.60 2.54 4.90
CA GLU A 160 -12.32 2.85 3.66
C GLU A 160 -12.31 1.72 2.63
N HIS A 161 -11.33 0.81 2.69
CA HIS A 161 -11.31 -0.35 1.80
C HIS A 161 -12.38 -1.37 2.16
N LEU A 162 -12.77 -1.44 3.44
CA LEU A 162 -13.77 -2.36 3.96
C LEU A 162 -15.20 -1.79 3.90
N ALA A 163 -15.34 -0.49 3.65
CA ALA A 163 -16.62 0.18 3.42
C ALA A 163 -17.20 -0.17 2.02
N VAL A 164 -17.65 -1.41 1.85
CA VAL A 164 -18.18 -1.94 0.58
C VAL A 164 -19.53 -2.63 0.76
N GLY A 165 -20.28 -2.72 -0.35
CA GLY A 165 -21.49 -3.56 -0.40
C GLY A 165 -21.15 -5.05 -0.40
N LYS A 166 -22.12 -5.89 -0.02
CA LYS A 166 -22.00 -7.35 0.03
C LYS A 166 -21.45 -7.99 -1.26
N ASP A 167 -21.77 -7.43 -2.42
CA ASP A 167 -21.37 -7.97 -3.73
C ASP A 167 -19.86 -7.83 -3.99
N ALA A 168 -19.15 -6.97 -3.24
CA ALA A 168 -17.70 -6.90 -3.30
C ALA A 168 -17.08 -8.18 -2.75
N LEU A 169 -17.60 -8.73 -1.64
CA LEU A 169 -17.06 -9.94 -1.03
C LEU A 169 -17.18 -11.13 -2.00
N TYR A 170 -18.32 -11.28 -2.69
CA TYR A 170 -18.53 -12.38 -3.64
C TYR A 170 -17.51 -12.33 -4.78
N ARG A 171 -17.27 -11.13 -5.33
CA ARG A 171 -16.27 -10.93 -6.39
C ARG A 171 -14.86 -11.25 -5.93
N ILE A 172 -14.51 -10.90 -4.68
CA ILE A 172 -13.18 -11.23 -4.14
C ILE A 172 -13.06 -12.73 -3.89
N SER A 173 -14.10 -13.38 -3.36
CA SER A 173 -14.16 -14.84 -3.18
C SER A 173 -13.94 -15.56 -4.51
N ASP A 174 -14.66 -15.17 -5.56
CA ASP A 174 -14.53 -15.75 -6.90
C ASP A 174 -13.12 -15.55 -7.46
N ARG A 175 -12.56 -14.35 -7.30
CA ARG A 175 -11.22 -14.02 -7.79
C ARG A 175 -10.11 -14.78 -7.03
N LEU A 176 -10.27 -14.98 -5.73
CA LEU A 176 -9.38 -15.84 -4.94
C LEU A 176 -9.43 -17.29 -5.44
N LEU A 177 -10.63 -17.78 -5.80
CA LEU A 177 -10.82 -19.12 -6.34
C LEU A 177 -10.19 -19.29 -7.72
N GLU A 178 -10.31 -18.29 -8.61
CA GLU A 178 -9.65 -18.28 -9.93
C GLU A 178 -8.12 -18.36 -9.86
N LYS A 179 -7.52 -17.85 -8.78
CA LYS A 179 -6.07 -17.80 -8.55
C LYS A 179 -5.58 -18.81 -7.52
N LYS A 180 -6.43 -19.75 -7.12
CA LYS A 180 -6.21 -20.69 -6.03
C LYS A 180 -4.86 -21.41 -6.14
N GLU A 181 -4.56 -22.04 -7.28
CA GLU A 181 -3.36 -22.85 -7.44
C GLU A 181 -2.07 -22.01 -7.30
N ALA A 182 -2.07 -20.81 -7.88
CA ALA A 182 -0.93 -19.90 -7.81
C ALA A 182 -0.70 -19.39 -6.38
N ILE A 183 -1.79 -19.02 -5.69
CA ILE A 183 -1.75 -18.56 -4.29
C ILE A 183 -1.25 -19.70 -3.39
N GLU A 184 -1.85 -20.89 -3.46
CA GLU A 184 -1.46 -22.04 -2.62
C GLU A 184 -0.01 -22.43 -2.82
N ALA A 185 0.47 -22.48 -4.07
CA ALA A 185 1.87 -22.79 -4.37
C ALA A 185 2.83 -21.76 -3.76
N ALA A 186 2.49 -20.46 -3.83
CA ALA A 186 3.29 -19.40 -3.24
C ALA A 186 3.31 -19.46 -1.70
N LEU A 187 2.14 -19.69 -1.08
CA LEU A 187 2.03 -19.79 0.38
C LEU A 187 2.82 -20.98 0.93
N VAL A 188 2.78 -22.15 0.27
CA VAL A 188 3.58 -23.32 0.66
C VAL A 188 5.08 -23.00 0.65
N LYS A 189 5.54 -22.23 -0.34
CA LYS A 189 6.95 -21.79 -0.40
C LYS A 189 7.31 -20.85 0.76
N ASN A 190 6.41 -19.94 1.10
CA ASN A 190 6.60 -18.98 2.20
C ASN A 190 6.67 -19.71 3.56
N THR A 191 5.85 -20.72 3.80
CA THR A 191 5.91 -21.51 5.05
C THR A 191 7.19 -22.36 5.17
N ARG A 192 7.72 -22.86 4.04
CA ARG A 192 8.95 -23.69 4.01
C ARG A 192 10.23 -22.88 4.16
N THR A 193 10.16 -21.57 3.94
CA THR A 193 11.26 -20.64 4.16
C THR A 193 10.92 -19.93 5.47
N PRO A 194 11.12 -20.55 6.65
CA PRO A 194 10.80 -19.88 7.90
C PRO A 194 11.51 -18.53 7.90
N SER A 195 10.73 -17.45 7.96
CA SER A 195 11.24 -16.12 8.19
C SER A 195 12.07 -16.19 9.47
N ASP A 196 13.37 -16.04 9.33
CA ASP A 196 14.43 -16.23 10.34
C ASP A 196 14.36 -15.18 11.48
N SER A 197 13.17 -14.62 11.72
CA SER A 197 12.90 -13.48 12.59
C SER A 197 11.83 -13.81 13.63
N LEU A 198 11.82 -15.05 14.13
CA LEU A 198 11.23 -15.35 15.45
C LEU A 198 12.24 -14.92 16.53
N VAL A 199 12.35 -13.61 16.72
CA VAL A 199 12.85 -13.04 17.96
C VAL A 199 11.70 -12.22 18.53
N LEU A 200 10.94 -12.87 19.42
CA LEU A 200 10.13 -12.19 20.44
C LEU A 200 11.04 -11.65 21.53
#